data_AF-A0A7D8YYH0-F1
#
_entry.id   AF-A0A7D8YYH0-F1
#
_cell.length_a   1.000
_cell.length_b   1.000
_cell.length_c   1.000
_cell.angle_alpha   90.00
_cell.angle_beta   90.00
_cell.angle_gamma   90.00
#
_symmetry.space_group_name_H-M   'P 1'
#
loop_
_entity.id
_entity.type
_entity.pdbx_description
1 polymer ?
#
loop_
_entity_poly.entity_id
_entity_poly.type
_entity_poly.pdbx_seq_one_letter_code
_entity_poly.pdbx_strand_id
1 'polypeptide(L)'
;FQACAPTDWLCKGARSLLRSNTWSAFVQSRLVPAQYFRDPEQLDSYLESSNFLADINNERALKNQTYKENLERLERFVMYLFEEDETVVPKETGWFAEVNGTDVTLLRERSIYKEDWIGLKTLDGKGALKFETTEGQHMRLTDKLLERVIKENYGPFGRKFEKEVVEREDL
;
A
#
# COMPACT_ATOMS: atom_id res chain seq x y z
N PHE A 1 0.65 -13.59 1.09
CA PHE A 1 1.08 -14.99 0.82
C PHE A 1 0.54 -15.39 -0.53
N GLN A 2 1.38 -15.90 -1.41
CA GLN A 2 0.98 -16.37 -2.75
C GLN A 2 -0.19 -17.37 -2.65
N ALA A 3 -1.10 -17.34 -3.63
CA ALA A 3 -2.21 -18.30 -3.68
C ALA A 3 -1.66 -19.72 -3.91
N CYS A 4 -2.03 -20.65 -3.03
CA CYS A 4 -1.71 -22.07 -3.22
C CYS A 4 -2.61 -22.63 -4.33
N ALA A 5 -2.10 -23.56 -5.15
CA ALA A 5 -2.93 -24.26 -6.11
C ALA A 5 -4.10 -25.00 -5.42
N PRO A 6 -5.27 -25.15 -6.07
CA PRO A 6 -6.45 -25.77 -5.45
C PRO A 6 -6.21 -27.18 -4.91
N THR A 7 -5.27 -27.93 -5.47
CA THR A 7 -4.91 -29.30 -5.08
C THR A 7 -3.66 -29.39 -4.20
N ASP A 8 -3.00 -28.27 -3.90
CA ASP A 8 -1.80 -28.25 -3.07
C ASP A 8 -2.16 -28.18 -1.57
N TRP A 9 -2.52 -29.34 -1.02
CA TRP A 9 -2.89 -29.51 0.38
C TRP A 9 -1.74 -29.22 1.35
N LEU A 10 -0.48 -29.42 0.91
CA LEU A 10 0.70 -29.11 1.71
C LEU A 10 0.88 -27.59 1.84
N CYS A 11 0.80 -26.86 0.74
CA CYS A 11 0.83 -25.39 0.74
C CYS A 11 -0.33 -24.81 1.54
N LYS A 12 -1.55 -25.35 1.36
CA LYS A 12 -2.73 -24.95 2.16
C LYS A 12 -2.53 -25.20 3.66
N GLY A 13 -1.99 -26.36 4.03
CA GLY A 13 -1.68 -26.71 5.41
C GLY A 13 -0.61 -25.79 6.02
N ALA A 14 0.51 -25.58 5.32
CA ALA A 14 1.56 -24.67 5.74
C ALA A 14 1.05 -23.23 5.86
N ARG A 15 0.22 -22.76 4.93
CA ARG A 15 -0.42 -21.45 4.97
C ARG A 15 -1.40 -21.31 6.13
N SER A 16 -2.16 -22.36 6.45
CA SER A 16 -3.04 -22.37 7.62
C SER A 16 -2.25 -22.30 8.93
N LEU A 17 -1.15 -23.05 9.03
CA LEU A 17 -0.28 -23.06 10.22
C LEU A 17 0.49 -21.74 10.41
N LEU A 18 0.92 -21.12 9.30
CA LEU A 18 1.50 -19.78 9.32
C LEU A 18 0.45 -18.76 9.73
N ARG A 19 -0.77 -18.84 9.17
CA ARG A 19 -1.88 -17.95 9.53
C ARG A 19 -2.24 -18.01 11.01
N SER A 20 -2.33 -19.21 11.59
CA SER A 20 -2.66 -19.40 13.02
C SER A 20 -1.60 -18.86 13.98
N ASN A 21 -0.37 -18.63 13.51
CA ASN A 21 0.73 -18.10 14.32
C ASN A 21 1.24 -16.73 13.84
N THR A 22 0.58 -16.10 12.86
CA THR A 22 1.05 -14.86 12.23
C THR A 22 1.30 -13.76 13.24
N TRP A 23 0.45 -13.68 14.26
CA TRP A 23 0.47 -12.63 15.28
C TRP A 23 1.38 -12.95 16.47
N SER A 24 2.05 -14.11 16.47
CA SER A 24 3.04 -14.39 17.50
C SER A 24 4.26 -13.46 17.37
N ALA A 25 4.81 -13.03 18.50
CA ALA A 25 6.02 -12.20 18.53
C ALA A 25 7.20 -12.84 17.80
N PHE A 26 7.31 -14.17 17.82
CA PHE A 26 8.34 -14.90 17.08
C PHE A 26 8.22 -14.71 15.57
N VAL A 27 7.01 -14.84 15.01
CA VAL A 27 6.76 -14.70 13.57
C VAL A 27 6.89 -13.25 13.13
N GLN A 28 6.28 -12.31 13.85
CA GLN A 28 6.36 -10.87 13.56
C GLN A 28 7.79 -10.31 13.62
N SER A 29 8.70 -10.94 14.38
CA SER A 29 10.12 -10.52 14.46
C SER A 29 11.05 -11.18 13.44
N ARG A 30 10.61 -12.23 12.73
CA ARG A 30 11.49 -13.06 11.88
C ARG A 30 11.01 -13.25 10.45
N LEU A 31 9.72 -13.02 10.17
CA LEU A 31 9.14 -13.23 8.86
C LEU A 31 8.67 -11.89 8.28
N VAL A 32 9.41 -11.37 7.31
CA VAL A 32 9.12 -10.08 6.65
C VAL A 32 7.69 -10.03 6.09
N PRO A 33 7.18 -11.05 5.35
CA PRO A 33 5.78 -11.05 4.90
C PRO A 33 4.71 -10.96 5.98
N ALA A 34 5.00 -11.39 7.21
CA ALA A 34 4.05 -11.29 8.31
C ALA A 34 3.90 -9.85 8.82
N GLN A 35 4.94 -9.02 8.66
CA GLN A 35 4.97 -7.64 9.17
C GLN A 35 4.04 -6.70 8.38
N TYR A 36 3.74 -7.04 7.13
CA TYR A 36 2.76 -6.34 6.28
C TYR A 36 1.55 -7.21 5.92
N PHE A 37 1.35 -8.32 6.61
CA PHE A 37 0.11 -9.06 6.51
C PHE A 37 -0.99 -8.29 7.24
N ARG A 38 -2.11 -8.07 6.56
CA ARG A 38 -3.31 -7.46 7.12
C ARG A 38 -4.51 -8.31 6.71
N ASP A 39 -5.27 -8.76 7.69
CA ASP A 39 -6.42 -9.63 7.49
C ASP A 39 -7.68 -8.90 8.00
N PRO A 40 -8.63 -8.53 7.11
CA PRO A 40 -9.88 -7.88 7.51
C PRO A 40 -10.70 -8.68 8.53
N GLU A 41 -10.54 -10.01 8.57
CA GLU A 41 -11.25 -10.88 9.53
C GLU A 41 -10.59 -10.90 10.91
N GLN A 42 -9.34 -10.42 11.04
CA GLN A 42 -8.55 -10.44 12.27
C GLN A 42 -7.92 -9.08 12.59
N LEU A 43 -8.70 -8.00 12.40
CA LEU A 43 -8.21 -6.63 12.59
C LEU A 43 -7.70 -6.37 14.02
N ASP A 44 -8.35 -6.90 15.05
CA ASP A 44 -7.90 -6.69 16.43
C ASP A 44 -6.50 -7.28 16.67
N SER A 45 -6.28 -8.53 16.24
CA SER A 45 -4.96 -9.17 16.35
C SER A 45 -3.90 -8.46 15.49
N TYR A 46 -4.30 -7.96 14.32
CA TYR A 46 -3.44 -7.14 13.47
C TYR A 46 -3.01 -5.85 14.18
N LEU A 47 -3.95 -5.09 14.72
CA LEU A 47 -3.69 -3.83 15.42
C LEU A 47 -2.85 -4.07 16.69
N GLU A 48 -3.07 -5.17 17.40
CA GLU A 48 -2.28 -5.50 18.60
C GLU A 48 -0.85 -5.93 18.26
N SER A 49 -0.68 -6.79 17.24
CA SER A 49 0.56 -7.56 17.06
C SER A 49 1.41 -7.18 15.85
N SER A 50 0.90 -6.41 14.88
CA SER A 50 1.69 -6.03 13.69
C SER A 50 2.86 -5.11 14.09
N ASN A 51 4.09 -5.59 13.90
CA ASN A 51 5.29 -4.83 14.27
C ASN A 51 5.61 -3.67 13.32
N PHE A 52 4.98 -3.61 12.14
CA PHE A 52 5.36 -2.67 11.09
C PHE A 52 4.15 -1.98 10.48
N LEU A 53 3.32 -2.70 9.72
CA LEU A 53 2.28 -2.05 8.90
C LEU A 53 1.29 -1.23 9.73
N ALA A 54 0.80 -1.78 10.85
CA ALA A 54 -0.10 -1.04 11.74
C ALA A 54 0.56 0.18 12.41
N ASP A 55 1.90 0.15 12.58
CA ASP A 55 2.67 1.26 13.13
C ASP A 55 2.86 2.37 12.09
N ILE A 56 3.45 2.05 10.93
CA ILE A 56 3.77 3.06 9.91
C ILE A 56 2.53 3.69 9.27
N ASN A 57 1.41 2.98 9.25
CA ASN A 57 0.13 3.52 8.78
C ASN A 57 -0.62 4.32 9.86
N ASN A 58 -0.06 4.44 11.07
CA ASN A 58 -0.74 5.07 12.20
C ASN A 58 -2.15 4.48 12.42
N GLU A 59 -2.34 3.15 12.33
CA GLU A 59 -3.69 2.55 12.42
C GLU A 59 -4.18 2.44 13.88
N ARG A 60 -3.27 2.42 14.85
CA ARG A 60 -3.59 2.36 16.29
C ARG A 60 -4.15 3.68 16.82
N ALA A 61 -4.72 3.67 18.02
CA ALA A 61 -5.33 4.85 18.65
C ALA A 61 -4.32 6.00 18.82
N LEU A 62 -3.09 5.70 19.25
CA LEU A 62 -2.01 6.68 19.34
C LEU A 62 -1.36 6.84 17.97
N LYS A 63 -1.35 8.08 17.45
CA LYS A 63 -0.79 8.42 16.15
C LYS A 63 0.57 9.08 16.33
N ASN A 64 1.57 8.61 15.59
CA ASN A 64 2.90 9.23 15.53
C ASN A 64 2.89 10.41 14.54
N GLN A 65 2.91 11.64 15.06
CA GLN A 65 2.89 12.86 14.24
C GLN A 65 4.15 13.04 13.40
N THR A 66 5.30 12.54 13.85
CA THR A 66 6.55 12.63 13.09
C THR A 66 6.48 11.85 11.78
N TYR A 67 5.73 10.74 11.72
CA TYR A 67 5.51 10.01 10.46
C TYR A 67 4.73 10.87 9.45
N LYS A 68 3.66 11.52 9.91
CA LYS A 68 2.88 12.46 9.10
C LYS A 68 3.74 13.61 8.61
N GLU A 69 4.40 14.34 9.52
CA GLU A 69 5.24 15.48 9.21
C GLU A 69 6.34 15.14 8.19
N ASN A 70 6.93 13.94 8.28
CA ASN A 70 7.94 13.50 7.33
C ASN A 70 7.36 13.16 5.96
N LEU A 71 6.23 12.45 5.91
CA LEU A 71 5.63 12.05 4.63
C LEU A 71 5.07 13.25 3.87
N GLU A 72 4.47 14.22 4.57
CA GLU A 72 3.94 15.46 3.96
C GLU A 72 5.00 16.33 3.31
N ARG A 73 6.29 16.15 3.67
CA ARG A 73 7.41 16.87 3.06
C ARG A 73 7.77 16.37 1.67
N LEU A 74 7.26 15.22 1.25
CA LEU A 74 7.49 14.73 -0.09
C LEU A 74 6.97 15.74 -1.13
N GLU A 75 7.81 16.05 -2.11
CA GLU A 75 7.42 16.85 -3.29
C GLU A 75 6.44 16.09 -4.17
N ARG A 76 6.60 14.75 -4.22
CA ARG A 76 5.76 13.85 -5.00
C ARG A 76 5.74 12.48 -4.35
N PHE A 77 4.56 11.87 -4.27
CA PHE A 77 4.37 10.48 -3.88
C PHE A 77 3.56 9.78 -4.97
N VAL A 78 4.26 9.01 -5.81
CA VAL A 78 3.70 8.37 -6.99
C VAL A 78 3.54 6.88 -6.73
N MET A 79 2.33 6.38 -6.94
CA MET A 79 1.96 4.98 -6.72
C MET A 79 1.60 4.35 -8.06
N TYR A 80 2.30 3.29 -8.42
CA TYR A 80 2.05 2.54 -9.65
C TYR A 80 1.30 1.24 -9.32
N LEU A 81 0.22 1.00 -10.06
CA LEU A 81 -0.53 -0.25 -10.05
C LEU A 81 -0.29 -0.98 -11.38
N PHE A 82 0.10 -2.24 -11.30
CA PHE A 82 0.25 -3.12 -12.45
C PHE A 82 -1.09 -3.80 -12.74
N GLU A 83 -1.62 -3.63 -13.95
CA GLU A 83 -2.98 -4.05 -14.29
C GLU A 83 -3.17 -5.57 -14.22
N GLU A 84 -2.12 -6.34 -14.51
CA GLU A 84 -2.09 -7.81 -14.51
C GLU A 84 -1.27 -8.36 -13.32
N ASP A 85 -1.22 -7.65 -12.19
CA ASP A 85 -0.47 -8.11 -11.01
C ASP A 85 -1.09 -9.36 -10.38
N GLU A 86 -0.34 -10.46 -10.41
CA GLU A 86 -0.69 -11.74 -9.76
C GLU A 86 0.10 -11.98 -8.45
N THR A 87 1.04 -11.09 -8.11
CA THR A 87 1.91 -11.22 -6.93
C THR A 87 1.36 -10.43 -5.75
N VAL A 88 0.97 -9.19 -5.99
CA VAL A 88 0.29 -8.33 -5.02
C VAL A 88 -1.19 -8.58 -5.15
N VAL A 89 -1.74 -9.35 -4.21
CA VAL A 89 -3.17 -9.69 -4.17
C VAL A 89 -3.72 -9.17 -2.85
N PRO A 90 -4.63 -8.18 -2.86
CA PRO A 90 -5.22 -7.49 -4.02
C PRO A 90 -4.31 -6.42 -4.63
N LYS A 91 -4.33 -6.26 -5.96
CA LYS A 91 -3.46 -5.29 -6.67
C LYS A 91 -3.78 -3.83 -6.31
N GLU A 92 -5.03 -3.56 -5.95
CA GLU A 92 -5.54 -2.26 -5.52
C GLU A 92 -4.81 -1.73 -4.27
N THR A 93 -4.19 -2.61 -3.48
CA THR A 93 -3.33 -2.21 -2.35
C THR A 93 -2.11 -1.39 -2.80
N GLY A 94 -1.69 -1.49 -4.07
CA GLY A 94 -0.67 -0.63 -4.67
C GLY A 94 -1.06 0.85 -4.69
N TRP A 95 -2.35 1.16 -4.58
CA TRP A 95 -2.90 2.51 -4.46
C TRP A 95 -3.45 2.80 -3.06
N PHE A 96 -2.96 2.11 -2.03
CA PHE A 96 -3.44 2.23 -0.65
C PHE A 96 -4.93 1.88 -0.46
N ALA A 97 -5.57 1.24 -1.44
CA ALA A 97 -6.95 0.76 -1.27
C ALA A 97 -6.98 -0.42 -0.28
N GLU A 98 -8.17 -0.66 0.26
CA GLU A 98 -8.47 -1.80 1.11
C GLU A 98 -9.47 -2.70 0.40
N VAL A 99 -9.26 -4.01 0.47
CA VAL A 99 -10.16 -4.97 -0.16
C VAL A 99 -10.63 -5.96 0.87
N ASN A 100 -11.94 -6.14 0.94
CA ASN A 100 -12.60 -7.13 1.77
C ASN A 100 -13.45 -8.04 0.88
N GLY A 101 -12.96 -9.25 0.61
CA GLY A 101 -13.57 -10.14 -0.37
C GLY A 101 -13.53 -9.52 -1.78
N THR A 102 -14.69 -9.13 -2.30
CA THR A 102 -14.84 -8.44 -3.60
C THR A 102 -14.99 -6.94 -3.48
N ASP A 103 -15.20 -6.42 -2.27
CA ASP A 103 -15.47 -5.01 -2.03
C ASP A 103 -14.14 -4.25 -1.93
N VAL A 104 -13.98 -3.23 -2.77
CA VAL A 104 -12.80 -2.35 -2.80
C VAL A 104 -13.17 -1.00 -2.21
N THR A 105 -12.51 -0.61 -1.13
CA THR A 105 -12.59 0.71 -0.52
C THR A 105 -11.38 1.52 -0.95
N LEU A 106 -11.61 2.55 -1.77
CA LEU A 106 -10.56 3.40 -2.32
C LEU A 106 -9.93 4.28 -1.24
N LEU A 107 -8.68 4.73 -1.44
CA LEU A 107 -7.93 5.46 -0.40
C LEU A 107 -8.72 6.65 0.17
N ARG A 108 -9.39 7.44 -0.67
CA ARG A 108 -10.12 8.65 -0.25
C ARG A 108 -11.32 8.35 0.66
N GLU A 109 -11.82 7.12 0.63
CA GLU A 109 -12.93 6.68 1.47
C GLU A 109 -12.48 6.15 2.83
N ARG A 110 -11.19 5.84 2.99
CA ARG A 110 -10.62 5.26 4.20
C ARG A 110 -10.33 6.31 5.28
N SER A 111 -10.40 5.90 6.55
CA SER A 111 -10.08 6.77 7.70
C SER A 111 -8.66 7.34 7.65
N ILE A 112 -7.67 6.54 7.22
CA ILE A 112 -6.27 6.97 7.05
C ILE A 112 -6.14 8.24 6.19
N TYR A 113 -7.02 8.41 5.21
CA TYR A 113 -7.10 9.60 4.37
C TYR A 113 -8.02 10.67 4.96
N LYS A 114 -9.25 10.32 5.33
CA LYS A 114 -10.27 11.28 5.79
C LYS A 114 -9.80 12.08 7.01
N GLU A 115 -9.16 11.40 7.94
CA GLU A 115 -8.57 11.93 9.17
C GLU A 115 -7.07 12.26 9.02
N ASP A 116 -6.51 11.97 7.85
CA ASP A 116 -5.15 12.36 7.46
C ASP A 116 -4.07 11.88 8.44
N TRP A 117 -4.09 10.59 8.77
CA TRP A 117 -3.25 9.98 9.81
C TRP A 117 -1.75 10.03 9.51
N ILE A 118 -1.38 9.97 8.23
CA ILE A 118 0.02 10.02 7.76
C ILE A 118 0.26 11.13 6.72
N GLY A 119 -0.72 12.01 6.47
CA GLY A 119 -0.54 13.16 5.57
C GLY A 119 -0.93 12.92 4.10
N LEU A 120 -1.62 11.82 3.80
CA LEU A 120 -2.05 11.51 2.43
C LEU A 120 -3.02 12.55 1.86
N LYS A 121 -3.94 13.08 2.68
CA LYS A 121 -4.89 14.12 2.26
C LYS A 121 -4.18 15.45 2.05
N THR A 122 -3.18 15.76 2.87
CA THR A 122 -2.33 16.94 2.66
C THR A 122 -1.53 16.83 1.37
N LEU A 123 -0.93 15.66 1.09
CA LEU A 123 -0.22 15.39 -0.17
C LEU A 123 -1.14 15.51 -1.39
N ASP A 124 -2.35 14.94 -1.31
CA ASP A 124 -3.35 15.02 -2.39
C ASP A 124 -3.78 16.48 -2.61
N GLY A 125 -4.08 17.23 -1.55
CA GLY A 125 -4.50 18.63 -1.62
C GLY A 125 -3.47 19.58 -2.25
N LYS A 126 -2.18 19.26 -2.18
CA LYS A 126 -1.12 20.02 -2.88
C LYS A 126 -0.75 19.43 -4.25
N GLY A 127 -1.42 18.38 -4.71
CA GLY A 127 -1.19 17.71 -5.98
C GLY A 127 0.06 16.83 -6.03
N ALA A 128 0.60 16.44 -4.88
CA ALA A 128 1.80 15.62 -4.77
C ALA A 128 1.49 14.11 -4.77
N LEU A 129 0.29 13.70 -4.38
CA LEU A 129 -0.15 12.30 -4.44
C LEU A 129 -0.57 11.95 -5.87
N LYS A 130 0.02 10.89 -6.45
CA LYS A 130 -0.22 10.48 -7.84
C LYS A 130 -0.52 8.99 -7.93
N PHE A 131 -1.53 8.66 -8.73
CA PHE A 131 -1.99 7.30 -8.97
C PHE A 131 -1.79 7.01 -10.45
N GLU A 132 -0.93 6.04 -10.74
CA GLU A 132 -0.57 5.66 -12.10
C GLU A 132 -0.90 4.18 -12.30
N THR A 133 -1.46 3.83 -13.47
CA THR A 133 -1.53 2.43 -13.91
C THR A 133 -0.46 2.15 -14.95
N THR A 134 -0.10 0.88 -15.04
CA THR A 134 0.71 0.36 -16.14
C THR A 134 0.26 -1.04 -16.50
N GLU A 135 0.28 -1.32 -17.80
CA GLU A 135 0.04 -2.66 -18.33
C GLU A 135 1.11 -3.65 -17.87
N GLY A 136 0.73 -4.93 -17.82
CA GLY A 136 1.62 -6.03 -17.51
C GLY A 136 1.62 -6.49 -16.06
N GLN A 137 2.38 -7.57 -15.83
CA GLN A 137 2.50 -8.25 -14.55
C GLN A 137 3.39 -7.50 -13.55
N HIS A 138 3.43 -7.98 -12.30
CA HIS A 138 4.21 -7.43 -11.21
C HIS A 138 5.64 -7.07 -11.63
N MET A 139 6.03 -5.80 -11.46
CA MET A 139 7.37 -5.29 -11.77
C MET A 139 7.79 -5.44 -13.24
N ARG A 140 6.85 -5.58 -14.17
CA ARG A 140 7.14 -5.53 -15.62
C ARG A 140 7.45 -4.10 -16.06
N LEU A 141 8.71 -3.71 -15.90
CA LEU A 141 9.19 -2.36 -16.20
C LEU A 141 9.76 -2.28 -17.63
N THR A 142 8.92 -1.94 -18.61
CA THR A 142 9.38 -1.73 -19.99
C THR A 142 10.23 -0.47 -20.13
N ASP A 143 11.11 -0.41 -21.13
CA ASP A 143 11.94 0.78 -21.39
C ASP A 143 11.07 2.04 -21.58
N LYS A 144 9.95 1.91 -22.31
CA LYS A 144 8.98 2.99 -22.51
C LYS A 144 8.39 3.48 -21.17
N LEU A 145 8.07 2.56 -20.25
CA LEU A 145 7.57 2.92 -18.92
C LEU A 145 8.66 3.64 -18.12
N LEU A 146 9.87 3.09 -18.07
CA LEU A 146 10.98 3.67 -17.32
C LEU A 146 11.34 5.06 -17.83
N GLU A 147 11.41 5.26 -19.15
CA GLU A 147 11.66 6.57 -19.75
C GLU A 147 10.60 7.59 -19.33
N ARG A 148 9.32 7.21 -19.38
CA ARG A 148 8.20 8.03 -18.92
C ARG A 148 8.35 8.39 -17.43
N VAL A 149 8.52 7.39 -16.57
CA VAL A 149 8.66 7.56 -15.11
C VAL A 149 9.80 8.51 -14.77
N ILE A 150 10.97 8.33 -15.40
CA ILE A 150 12.16 9.16 -15.18
C ILE A 150 11.88 10.60 -15.63
N LYS A 151 11.33 10.79 -16.83
CA LYS A 151 11.06 12.13 -17.39
C LYS A 151 10.03 12.90 -16.57
N GLU A 152 9.00 12.22 -16.07
CA GLU A 152 7.90 12.85 -15.33
C GLU A 152 8.26 13.15 -13.88
N ASN A 153 8.97 12.23 -13.20
CA ASN A 153 9.11 12.27 -11.74
C ASN A 153 10.52 12.58 -11.23
N TYR A 154 11.54 12.50 -12.09
CA TYR A 154 12.94 12.73 -11.70
C TYR A 154 13.51 13.96 -12.41
N GLY A 155 14.58 14.54 -11.86
CA GLY A 155 15.18 15.74 -12.42
C GLY A 155 16.20 16.37 -11.47
N PRO A 156 16.71 17.56 -11.81
CA PRO A 156 17.62 18.28 -10.93
C PRO A 156 16.95 18.60 -9.58
N PHE A 157 17.77 18.67 -8.53
CA PHE A 157 17.30 19.06 -7.21
C PHE A 157 16.59 20.43 -7.25
N GLY A 158 15.41 20.51 -6.64
CA GLY A 158 14.57 21.70 -6.66
C GLY A 158 13.68 21.87 -7.90
N ARG A 159 13.59 20.85 -8.78
CA ARG A 159 12.57 20.81 -9.85
C ARG A 159 11.18 21.02 -9.23
N LYS A 160 10.47 22.03 -9.74
CA LYS A 160 9.05 22.24 -9.41
C LYS A 160 8.20 21.39 -10.34
N PHE A 161 7.27 20.64 -9.77
CA PHE A 161 6.25 19.92 -10.52
C PHE A 161 5.05 20.84 -10.74
N GLU A 162 4.48 20.82 -11.94
CA GLU A 162 3.25 21.55 -12.22
C GLU A 162 2.09 20.97 -11.40
N LYS A 163 1.23 21.86 -10.88
CA LYS A 163 0.00 21.45 -10.24
C LYS A 163 -0.98 21.06 -11.33
N GLU A 164 -1.09 19.76 -11.60
CA GLU A 164 -2.18 19.24 -12.42
C GLU A 164 -3.50 19.47 -11.68
N VAL A 165 -4.39 20.25 -12.28
CA VAL A 165 -5.79 20.32 -11.87
C VAL A 165 -6.44 19.04 -12.39
N VAL A 166 -6.43 17.99 -11.57
CA VAL A 166 -7.14 16.75 -11.89
C VAL A 166 -8.63 17.04 -11.73
N GLU A 167 -9.39 17.01 -12.84
CA GLU A 167 -10.85 16.90 -12.75
C GLU A 167 -11.16 15.61 -12.00
N ARG A 168 -11.84 15.78 -10.86
CA ARG A 168 -12.02 14.77 -9.83
C ARG A 168 -13.00 13.71 -10.32
N GLU A 169 -12.49 12.71 -11.01
CA GLU A 169 -13.17 11.42 -11.13
C GLU A 169 -12.60 10.47 -10.08
N ASP A 170 -13.53 9.81 -9.40
CA ASP A 170 -13.33 9.07 -8.16
C ASP A 170 -12.40 7.87 -8.38
N LEU A 171 -11.10 8.09 -8.13
CA LEU A 171 -10.07 7.07 -7.87
C LEU A 171 -9.73 7.00 -6.38
#